data_AF-A0AAW2A857-F1
#
_entry.id   AF-A0AAW2A857-F1
#
_cell.length_a   1.000
_cell.length_b   1.000
_cell.length_c   1.000
_cell.angle_alpha   90.00
_cell.angle_beta   90.00
_cell.angle_gamma   90.00
#
_symmetry.space_group_name_H-M   'P 1'
#
loop_
_entity.id
_entity.type
_entity.pdbx_description
1 polymer ?
#
loop_
_entity_poly.entity_id
_entity_poly.type
_entity_poly.pdbx_seq_one_letter_code
_entity_poly.pdbx_strand_id
1 'polypeptide(L)'
;MSGRVGDLSPKQTEALAQFREKISDVLDQLSNQTDHYLLRWLRARSFNVPKAEAMIRKHVEFRKHMKVDTIIDDWRPPEVIERYVAGGMCGYDREGSPIWYDIIGPLDPKGLLLSASKQDCLRTKVRDAELLRQECEKQSKKLGKHIESVTIIYDCEGLGMKHLWKPVVEMYGEILTMYEENYPESLKKVLLIKAPKLFPIAYNLVKHFLREETRQKIAVLGSNWKEVLRNYVDADQLPAVYGGSMTDPDGNPLCKTMLRYGGVVPKSYYVRDSIKVQYDQCVTISRGSSYQLDYEVLFPNCLLRWQFASEGSDIGFGLYLKTKGNETKKVGAMQEILPTERYNSHLVPEDGSYTCEEPGIYVVRFDNTYSVIHSKKVSFTVDVLLPEGHSSGKQP
;
A
#
# COMPACT_ATOMS: atom_id res chain seq x y z
N MET A 1 -5.00 -10.85 -31.56
CA MET A 1 -6.31 -10.37 -31.08
C MET A 1 -6.18 -10.04 -29.60
N SER A 2 -6.45 -8.79 -29.23
CA SER A 2 -6.25 -8.24 -27.89
C SER A 2 -7.30 -8.65 -26.87
N GLY A 3 -8.39 -9.29 -27.30
CA GLY A 3 -9.48 -9.65 -26.38
C GLY A 3 -10.35 -8.45 -25.99
N ARG A 4 -10.41 -7.43 -26.85
CA ARG A 4 -11.27 -6.25 -26.72
C ARG A 4 -12.33 -6.25 -27.81
N VAL A 5 -13.42 -5.52 -27.59
CA VAL A 5 -14.49 -5.34 -28.58
C VAL A 5 -13.89 -4.84 -29.90
N GLY A 6 -14.28 -5.46 -31.01
CA GLY A 6 -13.72 -5.18 -32.34
C GLY A 6 -12.42 -5.93 -32.65
N ASP A 7 -11.79 -6.60 -31.68
CA ASP A 7 -10.52 -7.33 -31.84
C ASP A 7 -10.54 -8.65 -31.04
N LEU A 8 -11.58 -9.46 -31.27
CA LEU A 8 -11.75 -10.81 -30.74
C LEU A 8 -11.40 -11.88 -31.79
N SER A 9 -10.65 -12.90 -31.38
CA SER A 9 -10.52 -14.14 -32.15
C SER A 9 -11.80 -14.99 -32.04
N PRO A 10 -12.05 -15.96 -32.95
CA PRO A 10 -13.20 -16.86 -32.85
C PRO A 10 -13.32 -17.56 -31.49
N LYS A 11 -12.19 -18.02 -30.92
CA LYS A 11 -12.15 -18.64 -29.59
C LYS A 11 -12.54 -17.67 -28.46
N GLN A 12 -12.15 -16.40 -28.57
CA GLN A 12 -12.50 -15.38 -27.57
C GLN A 12 -13.99 -15.01 -27.67
N THR A 13 -14.54 -14.93 -28.88
CA THR A 13 -15.98 -14.72 -29.11
C THR A 13 -16.80 -15.87 -28.52
N GLU A 14 -16.38 -17.11 -28.74
CA GLU A 14 -17.03 -18.29 -28.14
C GLU A 14 -16.94 -18.26 -26.61
N ALA A 15 -15.77 -17.96 -26.04
CA ALA A 15 -15.60 -17.84 -24.60
C ALA A 15 -16.46 -16.73 -23.98
N LEU A 16 -16.65 -15.61 -24.69
CA LEU A 16 -17.54 -14.53 -24.26
C LEU A 16 -19.01 -14.97 -24.25
N ALA A 17 -19.46 -15.69 -25.28
CA ALA A 17 -20.82 -16.23 -25.34
C ALA A 17 -21.08 -17.23 -24.22
N GLN A 18 -20.17 -18.21 -24.03
CA GLN A 18 -20.25 -19.19 -22.93
C GLN A 18 -20.24 -18.51 -21.56
N PHE A 19 -19.38 -17.50 -21.38
CA PHE A 19 -19.30 -16.77 -20.12
C PHE A 19 -20.61 -16.04 -19.80
N ARG A 20 -21.19 -15.36 -20.79
CA ARG A 20 -22.46 -14.64 -20.65
C ARG A 20 -23.61 -15.59 -20.30
N GLU A 21 -23.67 -16.78 -20.92
CA GLU A 21 -24.66 -17.81 -20.60
C GLU A 21 -24.53 -18.28 -19.14
N LYS A 22 -23.31 -18.59 -18.70
CA LYS A 22 -23.05 -19.12 -17.36
C LYS A 22 -23.35 -18.17 -16.21
N ILE A 23 -23.32 -16.87 -16.45
CA ILE A 23 -23.59 -15.85 -15.41
C ILE A 23 -24.96 -15.21 -15.57
N SER A 24 -25.82 -15.77 -16.44
CA SER A 24 -27.14 -15.22 -16.76
C SER A 24 -28.01 -14.98 -15.52
N ASP A 25 -27.84 -15.80 -14.49
CA ASP A 25 -28.52 -15.72 -13.19
C ASP A 25 -28.09 -14.52 -12.31
N VAL A 26 -26.97 -13.87 -12.63
CA VAL A 26 -26.44 -12.72 -11.87
C VAL A 26 -26.21 -11.47 -12.72
N LEU A 27 -26.60 -11.47 -14.00
CA LEU A 27 -26.37 -10.33 -14.91
C LEU A 27 -27.08 -9.05 -14.47
N ASP A 28 -28.26 -9.17 -13.86
CA ASP A 28 -29.08 -8.08 -13.34
C ASP A 28 -28.46 -7.39 -12.10
N GLN A 29 -27.56 -8.08 -11.40
CA GLN A 29 -26.83 -7.59 -10.22
C GLN A 29 -25.53 -6.87 -10.57
N LEU A 30 -25.14 -6.84 -11.86
CA LEU A 30 -23.92 -6.19 -12.32
C LEU A 30 -24.18 -4.71 -12.66
N SER A 31 -23.14 -3.89 -12.53
CA SER A 31 -23.20 -2.47 -12.92
C SER A 31 -23.44 -2.25 -14.41
N ASN A 32 -23.06 -3.22 -15.26
CA ASN A 32 -23.17 -3.14 -16.70
C ASN A 32 -23.09 -4.55 -17.30
N GLN A 33 -23.79 -4.79 -18.42
CA GLN A 33 -23.84 -6.08 -19.13
C GLN A 33 -23.20 -6.04 -20.53
N THR A 34 -22.53 -4.93 -20.88
CA THR A 34 -21.83 -4.76 -22.16
C THR A 34 -20.67 -5.75 -22.32
N ASP A 35 -20.33 -6.05 -23.58
CA ASP A 35 -19.17 -6.89 -23.89
C ASP A 35 -17.87 -6.31 -23.32
N HIS A 36 -17.72 -4.98 -23.34
CA HIS A 36 -16.60 -4.30 -22.69
C HIS A 36 -16.46 -4.68 -21.22
N TYR A 37 -17.57 -4.62 -20.46
CA TYR A 37 -17.57 -4.98 -19.06
C TYR A 37 -17.21 -6.46 -18.84
N LEU A 38 -17.83 -7.38 -19.59
CA LEU A 38 -17.62 -8.82 -19.45
C LEU A 38 -16.20 -9.26 -19.85
N LEU A 39 -15.66 -8.67 -20.91
CA LEU A 39 -14.32 -8.98 -21.42
C LEU A 39 -13.22 -8.65 -20.41
N ARG A 40 -13.41 -7.72 -19.48
CA ARG A 40 -12.43 -7.44 -18.41
C ARG A 40 -12.18 -8.67 -17.53
N TRP A 41 -13.25 -9.36 -17.13
CA TRP A 41 -13.18 -10.56 -16.30
C TRP A 41 -12.52 -11.73 -17.05
N LEU A 42 -12.81 -11.85 -18.35
CA LEU A 42 -12.19 -12.85 -19.20
C LEU A 42 -10.70 -12.58 -19.40
N ARG A 43 -10.29 -11.35 -19.75
CA ARG A 43 -8.88 -10.99 -19.93
C ARG A 43 -8.06 -11.21 -18.65
N ALA A 44 -8.60 -10.80 -17.50
CA ALA A 44 -7.96 -11.00 -16.19
C ALA A 44 -7.78 -12.48 -15.80
N ARG A 45 -8.43 -13.42 -16.51
CA ARG A 45 -8.29 -14.86 -16.33
C ARG A 45 -7.84 -15.57 -17.61
N SER A 46 -7.23 -14.83 -18.54
CA SER A 46 -6.71 -15.37 -19.81
C SER A 46 -7.75 -16.18 -20.58
N PHE A 47 -9.00 -15.68 -20.61
CA PHE A 47 -10.18 -16.32 -21.21
C PHE A 47 -10.53 -17.71 -20.64
N ASN A 48 -10.06 -18.03 -19.43
CA ASN A 48 -10.53 -19.20 -18.70
C ASN A 48 -11.92 -18.94 -18.11
N VAL A 49 -12.96 -19.41 -18.80
CA VAL A 49 -14.38 -19.16 -18.44
C VAL A 49 -14.71 -19.56 -16.99
N PRO A 50 -14.37 -20.77 -16.49
CA PRO A 50 -14.65 -21.13 -15.09
C PRO A 50 -14.00 -20.20 -14.06
N LYS A 51 -12.75 -19.77 -14.29
CA LYS A 51 -12.07 -18.84 -13.36
C LYS A 51 -12.64 -17.43 -13.45
N ALA A 52 -13.04 -16.97 -14.63
CA ALA A 52 -13.70 -15.67 -14.82
C ALA A 52 -15.08 -15.66 -14.13
N GLU A 53 -15.83 -16.75 -14.25
CA GLU A 53 -17.12 -16.95 -13.57
C GLU A 53 -16.95 -16.89 -12.05
N ALA A 54 -16.01 -17.66 -11.49
CA ALA A 54 -15.74 -17.62 -10.05
C ALA A 54 -15.35 -16.22 -9.56
N MET A 55 -14.59 -15.47 -10.37
CA MET A 55 -14.17 -14.10 -10.03
C MET A 55 -15.35 -13.13 -10.03
N ILE A 56 -16.18 -13.12 -11.08
CA ILE A 56 -17.30 -12.17 -11.17
C ILE A 56 -18.39 -12.47 -10.14
N ARG A 57 -18.61 -13.75 -9.79
CA ARG A 57 -19.55 -14.13 -8.71
C ARG A 57 -19.08 -13.62 -7.34
N LYS A 58 -17.77 -13.70 -7.04
CA LYS A 58 -17.20 -13.06 -5.84
C LYS A 58 -17.38 -11.54 -5.87
N HIS A 59 -17.22 -10.92 -7.03
CA HIS A 59 -17.46 -9.49 -7.19
C HIS A 59 -18.92 -9.12 -6.90
N VAL A 60 -19.90 -9.90 -7.36
CA VAL A 60 -21.34 -9.67 -7.04
C VAL A 60 -21.57 -9.64 -5.52
N GLU A 61 -21.00 -10.59 -4.77
CA GLU A 61 -21.11 -10.60 -3.31
C GLU A 61 -20.39 -9.41 -2.65
N PHE A 62 -19.22 -9.04 -3.17
CA PHE A 62 -18.53 -7.82 -2.74
C PHE A 62 -19.38 -6.56 -2.96
N ARG A 63 -20.04 -6.44 -4.13
CA ARG A 63 -20.91 -5.29 -4.43
C ARG A 63 -22.02 -5.14 -3.41
N LYS A 64 -22.68 -6.25 -3.06
CA LYS A 64 -23.73 -6.29 -2.03
C LYS A 64 -23.18 -5.89 -0.67
N HIS A 65 -22.08 -6.51 -0.24
CA HIS A 65 -21.49 -6.28 1.09
C HIS A 65 -21.01 -4.84 1.28
N MET A 66 -20.40 -4.25 0.26
CA MET A 66 -19.86 -2.90 0.29
C MET A 66 -20.89 -1.83 -0.13
N LYS A 67 -22.11 -2.24 -0.50
CA LYS A 67 -23.17 -1.37 -1.04
C LYS A 67 -22.67 -0.51 -2.20
N VAL A 68 -21.94 -1.13 -3.13
CA VAL A 68 -21.24 -0.43 -4.22
C VAL A 68 -22.21 0.35 -5.11
N ASP A 69 -23.43 -0.16 -5.30
CA ASP A 69 -24.43 0.47 -6.16
C ASP A 69 -24.85 1.87 -5.70
N THR A 70 -24.80 2.14 -4.39
CA THR A 70 -25.19 3.43 -3.82
C THR A 70 -24.05 4.16 -3.10
N ILE A 71 -22.82 3.63 -3.14
CA ILE A 71 -21.69 4.12 -2.35
C ILE A 71 -21.29 5.56 -2.66
N ILE A 72 -21.54 6.04 -3.88
CA ILE A 72 -21.22 7.41 -4.29
C ILE A 72 -22.19 8.41 -3.64
N ASP A 73 -23.46 8.02 -3.53
CA ASP A 73 -24.56 8.90 -3.12
C ASP A 73 -24.83 8.82 -1.61
N ASP A 74 -24.87 7.60 -1.07
CA ASP A 74 -25.33 7.33 0.29
C ASP A 74 -24.21 7.35 1.34
N TRP A 75 -22.95 7.27 0.91
CA TRP A 75 -21.82 7.13 1.82
C TRP A 75 -20.80 8.25 1.64
N ARG A 76 -20.43 8.86 2.77
CA ARG A 76 -19.33 9.84 2.84
C ARG A 76 -18.21 9.30 3.71
N PRO A 77 -16.95 9.45 3.28
CA PRO A 77 -15.82 9.14 4.14
C PRO A 77 -15.87 9.98 5.42
N PRO A 78 -15.36 9.46 6.54
CA PRO A 78 -15.10 10.26 7.75
C PRO A 78 -14.27 11.50 7.42
N GLU A 79 -14.56 12.61 8.11
CA GLU A 79 -13.88 13.91 7.87
C GLU A 79 -12.35 13.79 7.91
N VAL A 80 -11.81 12.96 8.82
CA VAL A 80 -10.37 12.72 8.91
C VAL A 80 -9.79 12.09 7.64
N ILE A 81 -10.54 11.20 6.99
CA ILE A 81 -10.14 10.63 5.71
C ILE A 81 -10.27 11.69 4.60
N GLU A 82 -11.39 12.40 4.54
CA GLU A 82 -11.63 13.44 3.52
C GLU A 82 -10.58 14.55 3.55
N ARG A 83 -10.04 14.89 4.73
CA ARG A 83 -9.05 15.96 4.88
C ARG A 83 -7.60 15.49 4.77
N TYR A 84 -7.27 14.32 5.34
CA TYR A 84 -5.88 13.92 5.54
C TYR A 84 -5.41 12.75 4.66
N VAL A 85 -6.32 12.06 3.94
CA VAL A 85 -5.88 11.16 2.87
C VAL A 85 -5.50 11.99 1.65
N ALA A 86 -4.20 11.98 1.36
CA ALA A 86 -3.61 12.68 0.23
C ALA A 86 -3.93 11.98 -1.09
N GLY A 87 -4.03 12.77 -2.16
CA GLY A 87 -4.39 12.32 -3.50
C GLY A 87 -5.73 12.85 -3.99
N GLY A 88 -6.12 12.39 -5.17
CA GLY A 88 -7.36 12.80 -5.85
C GLY A 88 -7.28 12.61 -7.36
N MET A 89 -8.42 12.82 -8.02
CA MET A 89 -8.51 12.79 -9.48
C MET A 89 -8.22 14.19 -10.05
N CYS A 90 -7.35 14.29 -11.04
CA CYS A 90 -7.01 15.58 -11.67
C CYS A 90 -6.58 15.38 -13.12
N GLY A 91 -7.37 15.91 -14.07
CA GLY A 91 -7.06 15.84 -15.50
C GLY A 91 -7.21 14.44 -16.12
N TYR A 92 -6.86 14.38 -17.41
CA TYR A 92 -6.94 13.17 -18.24
C TYR A 92 -5.63 13.00 -19.02
N ASP A 93 -5.24 11.76 -19.29
CA ASP A 93 -4.11 11.51 -20.18
C ASP A 93 -4.46 11.82 -21.64
N ARG A 94 -3.46 11.79 -22.53
CA ARG A 94 -3.62 12.10 -23.96
C ARG A 94 -4.65 11.23 -24.68
N GLU A 95 -4.97 10.06 -24.14
CA GLU A 95 -6.00 9.19 -24.70
C GLU A 95 -7.37 9.38 -24.04
N GLY A 96 -7.48 10.28 -23.06
CA GLY A 96 -8.72 10.60 -22.36
C GLY A 96 -9.00 9.78 -21.12
N SER A 97 -8.07 8.92 -20.69
CA SER A 97 -8.20 8.18 -19.43
C SER A 97 -8.04 9.12 -18.23
N PRO A 98 -8.93 9.07 -17.22
CA PRO A 98 -8.79 9.85 -15.99
C PRO A 98 -7.47 9.57 -15.29
N ILE A 99 -6.89 10.60 -14.65
CA ILE A 99 -5.66 10.48 -13.88
C ILE A 99 -5.96 10.59 -12.39
N TRP A 100 -5.52 9.58 -11.63
CA TRP A 100 -5.51 9.60 -10.17
C TRP A 100 -4.10 9.89 -9.64
N TYR A 101 -4.00 10.71 -8.60
CA TYR A 101 -2.76 11.00 -7.90
C TYR A 101 -2.82 10.40 -6.51
N ASP A 102 -1.77 9.67 -6.11
CA ASP A 102 -1.51 9.32 -4.71
C ASP A 102 -0.22 10.02 -4.27
N ILE A 103 -0.29 10.84 -3.22
CA ILE A 103 0.82 11.67 -2.74
C ILE A 103 1.30 11.12 -1.40
N ILE A 104 2.43 10.42 -1.41
CA ILE A 104 2.79 9.52 -0.32
C ILE A 104 3.42 10.23 0.87
N GLY A 105 4.47 11.04 0.65
CA GLY A 105 5.26 11.62 1.75
C GLY A 105 4.50 12.34 2.85
N PRO A 106 3.52 13.20 2.56
CA PRO A 106 2.81 13.94 3.60
C PRO A 106 1.72 13.12 4.31
N LEU A 107 1.44 11.89 3.88
CA LEU A 107 0.47 11.02 4.54
C LEU A 107 0.92 10.73 5.99
N ASP A 108 0.00 10.79 6.94
CA ASP A 108 0.18 10.32 8.30
C ASP A 108 -0.59 9.01 8.52
N PRO A 109 -0.02 7.86 8.11
CA PRO A 109 -0.74 6.60 8.11
C PRO A 109 -1.05 6.11 9.53
N LYS A 110 -0.20 6.43 10.52
CA LYS A 110 -0.44 6.08 11.93
C LYS A 110 -1.60 6.90 12.47
N GLY A 111 -1.61 8.22 12.26
CA GLY A 111 -2.71 9.08 12.66
C GLY A 111 -4.05 8.68 12.00
N LEU A 112 -4.03 8.33 10.71
CA LEU A 112 -5.22 7.84 10.00
C LEU A 112 -5.75 6.53 10.60
N LEU A 113 -4.90 5.54 10.87
CA LEU A 113 -5.32 4.26 11.44
C LEU A 113 -5.75 4.37 12.93
N LEU A 114 -5.31 5.40 13.65
CA LEU A 114 -5.80 5.71 15.00
C LEU A 114 -7.11 6.52 14.98
N SER A 115 -7.47 7.11 13.84
CA SER A 115 -8.64 7.99 13.72
C SER A 115 -9.80 7.35 12.93
N ALA A 116 -9.52 6.41 12.04
CA ALA A 116 -10.51 5.74 11.20
C ALA A 116 -10.40 4.22 11.29
N SER A 117 -11.46 3.51 10.90
CA SER A 117 -11.40 2.05 10.78
C SER A 117 -10.76 1.64 9.45
N LYS A 118 -10.17 0.44 9.40
CA LYS A 118 -9.73 -0.17 8.13
C LYS A 118 -10.88 -0.26 7.12
N GLN A 119 -12.10 -0.52 7.59
CA GLN A 119 -13.29 -0.61 6.76
C GLN A 119 -13.66 0.73 6.12
N ASP A 120 -13.51 1.85 6.84
CA ASP A 120 -13.74 3.19 6.28
C ASP A 120 -12.69 3.50 5.19
N CYS A 121 -11.42 3.15 5.43
CA CYS A 121 -10.37 3.30 4.42
C CYS A 121 -10.68 2.47 3.15
N LEU A 122 -11.08 1.20 3.32
CA LEU A 122 -11.47 0.33 2.20
C LEU A 122 -12.68 0.89 1.45
N ARG A 123 -13.76 1.27 2.17
CA ARG A 123 -14.95 1.89 1.55
C ARG A 123 -14.62 3.17 0.80
N THR A 124 -13.70 3.99 1.32
CA THR A 124 -13.21 5.18 0.62
C THR A 124 -12.61 4.80 -0.73
N LYS A 125 -11.74 3.81 -0.76
CA LYS A 125 -11.06 3.36 -1.98
C LYS A 125 -12.00 2.70 -2.98
N VAL A 126 -13.05 2.03 -2.51
CA VAL A 126 -14.15 1.54 -3.37
C VAL A 126 -14.93 2.71 -3.97
N ARG A 127 -15.28 3.73 -3.18
CA ARG A 127 -15.95 4.93 -3.68
C ARG A 127 -15.11 5.67 -4.71
N ASP A 128 -13.81 5.83 -4.47
CA ASP A 128 -12.88 6.43 -5.41
C ASP A 128 -12.84 5.65 -6.74
N ALA A 129 -12.87 4.31 -6.68
CA ALA A 129 -12.91 3.44 -7.86
C ALA A 129 -14.20 3.62 -8.67
N GLU A 130 -15.35 3.70 -8.01
CA GLU A 130 -16.63 3.93 -8.69
C GLU A 130 -16.73 5.33 -9.28
N LEU A 131 -16.17 6.36 -8.62
CA LEU A 131 -16.07 7.71 -9.17
C LEU A 131 -15.22 7.73 -10.45
N LEU A 132 -14.07 7.06 -10.43
CA LEU A 132 -13.22 6.91 -11.62
C LEU A 132 -13.93 6.14 -12.75
N ARG A 133 -14.73 5.11 -12.42
CA ARG A 133 -15.55 4.40 -13.41
C ARG A 133 -16.58 5.32 -14.05
N GLN A 134 -17.33 6.10 -13.26
CA GLN A 134 -18.27 7.09 -13.80
C GLN A 134 -17.55 8.12 -14.68
N GLU A 135 -16.34 8.51 -14.31
CA GLU A 135 -15.56 9.45 -15.09
C GLU A 135 -15.08 8.87 -16.43
N CYS A 136 -14.66 7.60 -16.46
CA CYS A 136 -14.41 6.85 -17.69
C CYS A 136 -15.66 6.81 -18.61
N GLU A 137 -16.85 6.61 -18.05
CA GLU A 137 -18.10 6.63 -18.83
C GLU A 137 -18.42 8.01 -19.43
N LYS A 138 -18.21 9.09 -18.65
CA LYS A 138 -18.35 10.46 -19.16
C LYS A 138 -17.37 10.75 -20.28
N GLN A 139 -16.10 10.39 -20.10
CA GLN A 139 -15.07 10.53 -21.11
C GLN A 139 -15.37 9.71 -22.36
N SER A 140 -15.95 8.52 -22.19
CA SER A 140 -16.35 7.69 -23.32
C SER A 140 -17.40 8.38 -24.20
N LYS A 141 -18.43 8.98 -23.56
CA LYS A 141 -19.47 9.75 -24.24
C LYS A 141 -18.88 10.99 -24.92
N LYS A 142 -18.03 11.74 -24.21
CA LYS A 142 -17.41 12.98 -24.70
C LYS A 142 -16.53 12.75 -25.93
N LEU A 143 -15.76 11.66 -25.95
CA LEU A 143 -14.76 11.38 -26.98
C LEU A 143 -15.27 10.46 -28.09
N GLY A 144 -16.48 9.89 -27.95
CA GLY A 144 -17.02 8.92 -28.90
C GLY A 144 -16.21 7.62 -29.00
N LYS A 145 -15.43 7.29 -27.97
CA LYS A 145 -14.58 6.09 -27.91
C LYS A 145 -14.63 5.47 -26.51
N HIS A 146 -14.46 4.16 -26.40
CA HIS A 146 -14.56 3.47 -25.11
C HIS A 146 -13.33 3.72 -24.23
N ILE A 147 -13.53 4.35 -23.07
CA ILE A 147 -12.55 4.56 -22.00
C ILE A 147 -12.93 3.67 -20.83
N GLU A 148 -12.03 2.77 -20.42
CA GLU A 148 -12.28 1.83 -19.31
C GLU A 148 -11.11 1.71 -18.32
N SER A 149 -10.04 2.45 -18.56
CA SER A 149 -8.82 2.33 -17.76
C SER A 149 -8.30 3.68 -17.31
N VAL A 150 -7.64 3.68 -16.15
CA VAL A 150 -7.12 4.88 -15.48
C VAL A 150 -5.61 4.91 -15.44
N THR A 151 -5.04 6.10 -15.49
CA THR A 151 -3.61 6.32 -15.25
C THR A 151 -3.44 6.77 -13.80
N ILE A 152 -2.48 6.20 -13.08
CA ILE A 152 -2.19 6.58 -11.69
C ILE A 152 -0.78 7.18 -11.63
N ILE A 153 -0.65 8.35 -11.02
CA ILE A 153 0.64 8.98 -10.72
C ILE A 153 0.86 8.85 -9.21
N TYR A 154 1.91 8.11 -8.85
CA TYR A 154 2.35 8.00 -7.45
C TYR A 154 3.52 8.94 -7.21
N ASP A 155 3.27 9.97 -6.41
CA ASP A 155 4.31 10.84 -5.90
C ASP A 155 4.93 10.22 -4.64
N CYS A 156 6.10 9.59 -4.81
CA CYS A 156 6.81 8.92 -3.74
C CYS A 156 7.79 9.83 -3.00
N GLU A 157 7.83 11.14 -3.29
CA GLU A 157 8.66 12.06 -2.52
C GLU A 157 8.24 12.02 -1.05
N GLY A 158 9.21 11.85 -0.15
CA GLY A 158 8.96 11.71 1.29
C GLY A 158 8.48 10.32 1.74
N LEU A 159 8.42 9.32 0.86
CA LEU A 159 8.29 7.92 1.27
C LEU A 159 9.42 7.58 2.27
N GLY A 160 9.04 7.06 3.43
CA GLY A 160 9.89 6.90 4.61
C GLY A 160 9.36 5.85 5.58
N MET A 161 10.07 5.60 6.68
CA MET A 161 9.80 4.49 7.61
C MET A 161 8.37 4.45 8.17
N LYS A 162 7.75 5.62 8.39
CA LYS A 162 6.35 5.71 8.86
C LYS A 162 5.35 4.97 7.96
N HIS A 163 5.66 4.79 6.67
CA HIS A 163 4.81 4.07 5.72
C HIS A 163 5.04 2.55 5.73
N LEU A 164 6.14 2.08 6.33
CA LEU A 164 6.50 0.67 6.42
C LEU A 164 6.02 0.00 7.72
N TRP A 165 5.32 0.77 8.56
CA TRP A 165 4.68 0.26 9.76
C TRP A 165 3.72 -0.88 9.39
N LYS A 166 3.86 -2.04 10.05
CA LYS A 166 3.18 -3.29 9.65
C LYS A 166 1.65 -3.14 9.47
N PRO A 167 0.89 -2.51 10.38
CA PRO A 167 -0.54 -2.27 10.19
C PRO A 167 -0.90 -1.44 8.94
N VAL A 168 -0.01 -0.52 8.52
CA VAL A 168 -0.18 0.30 7.31
C VAL A 168 0.04 -0.54 6.07
N VAL A 169 1.10 -1.33 6.07
CA VAL A 169 1.44 -2.26 4.98
C VAL A 169 0.31 -3.27 4.79
N GLU A 170 -0.22 -3.83 5.88
CA GLU A 170 -1.36 -4.75 5.86
C GLU A 170 -2.62 -4.09 5.29
N MET A 171 -3.00 -2.90 5.79
CA MET A 171 -4.16 -2.16 5.26
C MET A 171 -3.99 -1.86 3.76
N TYR A 172 -2.80 -1.44 3.35
CA TYR A 172 -2.54 -1.16 1.94
C TYR A 172 -2.58 -2.44 1.09
N GLY A 173 -2.09 -3.56 1.61
CA GLY A 173 -2.21 -4.88 0.97
C GLY A 173 -3.66 -5.33 0.78
N GLU A 174 -4.52 -5.09 1.78
CA GLU A 174 -5.97 -5.32 1.69
C GLU A 174 -6.60 -4.45 0.58
N ILE A 175 -6.22 -3.17 0.49
CA ILE A 175 -6.68 -2.25 -0.57
C ILE A 175 -6.24 -2.75 -1.97
N LEU A 176 -4.98 -3.14 -2.14
CA LEU A 176 -4.47 -3.65 -3.41
C LEU A 176 -5.18 -4.95 -3.82
N THR A 177 -5.40 -5.85 -2.87
CA THR A 177 -6.13 -7.10 -3.10
C THR A 177 -7.56 -6.83 -3.53
N MET A 178 -8.25 -5.89 -2.86
CA MET A 178 -9.58 -5.44 -3.23
C MET A 178 -9.62 -4.95 -4.69
N TYR A 179 -8.65 -4.11 -5.11
CA TYR A 179 -8.56 -3.64 -6.49
C TYR A 179 -8.35 -4.79 -7.49
N GLU A 180 -7.43 -5.70 -7.22
CA GLU A 180 -7.14 -6.85 -8.08
C GLU A 180 -8.34 -7.79 -8.24
N GLU A 181 -9.14 -7.97 -7.19
CA GLU A 181 -10.30 -8.85 -7.19
C GLU A 181 -11.55 -8.22 -7.81
N ASN A 182 -11.73 -6.91 -7.70
CA ASN A 182 -13.00 -6.25 -8.03
C ASN A 182 -12.93 -5.24 -9.20
N TYR A 183 -11.73 -4.79 -9.55
CA TYR A 183 -11.50 -3.83 -10.63
C TYR A 183 -10.50 -4.34 -11.68
N PRO A 184 -10.66 -5.58 -12.18
CA PRO A 184 -9.76 -6.14 -13.18
C PRO A 184 -9.68 -5.25 -14.43
N GLU A 185 -8.51 -5.26 -15.08
CA GLU A 185 -8.29 -4.57 -16.37
C GLU A 185 -8.60 -3.06 -16.36
N SER A 186 -8.79 -2.45 -15.18
CA SER A 186 -9.16 -1.04 -15.05
C SER A 186 -7.95 -0.13 -14.89
N LEU A 187 -6.76 -0.70 -14.68
CA LEU A 187 -5.51 0.03 -14.64
C LEU A 187 -4.88 0.10 -16.03
N LYS A 188 -4.56 1.30 -16.49
CA LYS A 188 -3.80 1.57 -17.71
C LYS A 188 -2.30 1.58 -17.42
N LYS A 189 -1.87 2.45 -16.50
CA LYS A 189 -0.47 2.65 -16.15
C LYS A 189 -0.31 3.23 -14.75
N VAL A 190 0.77 2.86 -14.08
CA VAL A 190 1.22 3.49 -12.82
C VAL A 190 2.56 4.17 -13.09
N LEU A 191 2.64 5.47 -12.84
CA LEU A 191 3.84 6.28 -13.02
C LEU A 191 4.35 6.70 -11.64
N LEU A 192 5.41 6.07 -11.16
CA LEU A 192 6.06 6.39 -9.89
C LEU A 192 7.10 7.48 -10.12
N ILE A 193 6.94 8.62 -9.46
CA ILE A 193 7.85 9.75 -9.54
C ILE A 193 8.56 9.97 -8.22
N LYS A 194 9.79 10.50 -8.28
CA LYS A 194 10.58 10.90 -7.10
C LYS A 194 10.74 9.76 -6.06
N ALA A 195 10.84 8.51 -6.55
CA ALA A 195 11.02 7.34 -5.69
C ALA A 195 12.37 7.40 -4.96
N PRO A 196 12.40 7.35 -3.61
CA PRO A 196 13.65 7.39 -2.84
C PRO A 196 14.32 6.02 -2.81
N LYS A 197 15.55 5.95 -2.25
CA LYS A 197 16.30 4.69 -2.06
C LYS A 197 15.53 3.62 -1.26
N LEU A 198 14.56 4.04 -0.44
CA LEU A 198 13.70 3.14 0.35
C LEU A 198 12.64 2.42 -0.52
N PHE A 199 12.34 2.92 -1.72
CA PHE A 199 11.26 2.42 -2.56
C PHE A 199 11.32 0.90 -2.83
N PRO A 200 12.48 0.28 -3.17
CA PRO A 200 12.53 -1.16 -3.42
C PRO A 200 12.08 -2.01 -2.23
N ILE A 201 12.37 -1.56 -0.99
CA ILE A 201 11.92 -2.25 0.23
C ILE A 201 10.40 -2.09 0.38
N ALA A 202 9.89 -0.88 0.20
CA ALA A 202 8.45 -0.61 0.25
C ALA A 202 7.67 -1.43 -0.81
N TYR A 203 8.20 -1.49 -2.03
CA TYR A 203 7.60 -2.26 -3.11
C TYR A 203 7.63 -3.76 -2.84
N ASN A 204 8.73 -4.30 -2.30
CA ASN A 204 8.81 -5.71 -1.89
C ASN A 204 7.74 -6.11 -0.88
N LEU A 205 7.40 -5.21 0.05
CA LEU A 205 6.36 -5.45 1.05
C LEU A 205 4.96 -5.58 0.46
N VAL A 206 4.69 -4.97 -0.70
CA VAL A 206 3.32 -4.91 -1.25
C VAL A 206 3.17 -5.64 -2.59
N LYS A 207 4.28 -5.95 -3.28
CA LYS A 207 4.24 -6.53 -4.63
C LYS A 207 3.52 -7.87 -4.69
N HIS A 208 3.53 -8.65 -3.62
CA HIS A 208 2.87 -9.96 -3.57
C HIS A 208 1.33 -9.87 -3.60
N PHE A 209 0.76 -8.71 -3.30
CA PHE A 209 -0.67 -8.43 -3.49
C PHE A 209 -1.02 -8.07 -4.95
N LEU A 210 -0.03 -7.74 -5.77
CA LEU A 210 -0.21 -7.33 -7.17
C LEU A 210 -0.06 -8.52 -8.11
N ARG A 211 -0.95 -8.64 -9.09
CA ARG A 211 -0.83 -9.61 -10.19
C ARG A 211 0.27 -9.18 -11.15
N GLU A 212 0.79 -10.14 -11.89
CA GLU A 212 1.86 -9.92 -12.86
C GLU A 212 1.51 -8.85 -13.90
N GLU A 213 0.28 -8.85 -14.40
CA GLU A 213 -0.20 -7.83 -15.35
C GLU A 213 -0.18 -6.41 -14.76
N THR A 214 -0.56 -6.25 -13.49
CA THR A 214 -0.49 -4.97 -12.79
C THR A 214 0.95 -4.52 -12.62
N ARG A 215 1.85 -5.44 -12.23
CA ARG A 215 3.29 -5.13 -12.09
C ARG A 215 3.91 -4.65 -13.40
N GLN A 216 3.51 -5.24 -14.54
CA GLN A 216 3.98 -4.83 -15.87
C GLN A 216 3.54 -3.41 -16.27
N LYS A 217 2.49 -2.88 -15.64
CA LYS A 217 1.99 -1.52 -15.87
C LYS A 217 2.68 -0.47 -14.98
N ILE A 218 3.54 -0.89 -14.06
CA ILE A 218 4.27 0.01 -13.16
C ILE A 218 5.56 0.47 -13.82
N ALA A 219 5.75 1.79 -13.89
CA ALA A 219 6.97 2.41 -14.37
C ALA A 219 7.56 3.33 -13.30
N VAL A 220 8.78 3.04 -12.86
CA VAL A 220 9.57 3.91 -11.97
C VAL A 220 10.32 4.92 -12.82
N LEU A 221 10.01 6.20 -12.65
CA LEU A 221 10.58 7.28 -13.45
C LEU A 221 11.84 7.85 -12.78
N GLY A 222 12.84 8.19 -13.61
CA GLY A 222 14.11 8.79 -13.17
C GLY A 222 14.02 10.29 -12.91
N SER A 223 15.16 10.96 -12.91
CA SER A 223 15.27 12.41 -12.66
C SER A 223 14.50 13.27 -13.67
N ASN A 224 14.31 12.79 -14.91
CA ASN A 224 13.55 13.44 -15.96
C ASN A 224 12.03 13.16 -15.92
N TRP A 225 11.50 12.75 -14.77
CA TRP A 225 10.09 12.36 -14.62
C TRP A 225 9.10 13.41 -15.16
N LYS A 226 9.36 14.72 -15.02
CA LYS A 226 8.50 15.78 -15.59
C LYS A 226 8.40 15.73 -17.11
N GLU A 227 9.51 15.45 -17.79
CA GLU A 227 9.53 15.27 -19.25
C GLU A 227 8.74 14.02 -19.64
N VAL A 228 8.97 12.93 -18.92
CA VAL A 228 8.29 11.66 -19.18
C VAL A 228 6.79 11.78 -18.95
N LEU A 229 6.32 12.46 -17.90
CA LEU A 229 4.88 12.69 -17.66
C LEU A 229 4.23 13.44 -18.83
N ARG A 230 4.91 14.44 -19.41
CA ARG A 230 4.40 15.20 -20.57
C ARG A 230 4.24 14.37 -21.85
N ASN A 231 4.91 13.21 -21.93
CA ASN A 231 4.67 12.25 -23.02
C ASN A 231 3.33 11.53 -22.88
N TYR A 232 2.78 11.45 -21.66
CA TYR A 232 1.49 10.79 -21.38
C TYR A 232 0.34 11.78 -21.22
N VAL A 233 0.60 12.99 -20.75
CA VAL A 233 -0.42 13.98 -20.36
C VAL A 233 -0.15 15.30 -21.07
N ASP A 234 -1.19 15.91 -21.62
CA ASP A 234 -1.09 17.27 -22.18
C ASP A 234 -0.83 18.30 -21.07
N ALA A 235 -0.14 19.40 -21.41
CA ALA A 235 0.32 20.36 -20.41
C ALA A 235 -0.82 20.98 -19.61
N ASP A 236 -1.94 21.30 -20.26
CA ASP A 236 -3.15 21.85 -19.65
C ASP A 236 -3.93 20.84 -18.80
N GLN A 237 -3.63 19.55 -18.94
CA GLN A 237 -4.21 18.45 -18.16
C GLN A 237 -3.33 18.00 -16.98
N LEU A 238 -2.11 18.52 -16.88
CA LEU A 238 -1.12 18.15 -15.87
C LEU A 238 -0.89 19.34 -14.91
N PRO A 239 -0.99 19.15 -13.57
CA PRO A 239 -0.67 20.20 -12.60
C PRO A 239 0.73 20.78 -12.81
N ALA A 240 0.87 22.09 -12.64
CA ALA A 240 2.14 22.79 -12.85
C ALA A 240 3.25 22.27 -11.92
N VAL A 241 2.92 21.86 -10.69
CA VAL A 241 3.88 21.19 -9.78
C VAL A 241 4.47 19.91 -10.38
N TYR A 242 3.70 19.20 -11.23
CA TYR A 242 4.10 17.98 -11.92
C TYR A 242 4.67 18.22 -13.32
N GLY A 243 4.88 19.48 -13.71
CA GLY A 243 5.55 19.84 -14.97
C GLY A 243 4.61 20.19 -16.12
N GLY A 244 3.31 20.34 -15.86
CA GLY A 244 2.35 20.91 -16.83
C GLY A 244 2.13 22.40 -16.64
N SER A 245 0.93 22.86 -17.01
CA SER A 245 0.47 24.25 -16.91
C SER A 245 -0.86 24.40 -16.17
N MET A 246 -1.48 23.31 -15.71
CA MET A 246 -2.73 23.38 -14.94
C MET A 246 -2.47 23.99 -13.56
N THR A 247 -3.35 24.91 -13.17
CA THR A 247 -3.36 25.57 -11.86
C THR A 247 -4.80 25.66 -11.36
N ASP A 248 -4.98 25.88 -10.05
CA ASP A 248 -6.29 26.31 -9.53
C ASP A 248 -6.70 27.68 -10.10
N PRO A 249 -7.97 28.10 -9.97
CA PRO A 249 -8.42 29.43 -10.43
C PRO A 249 -7.64 30.62 -9.85
N ASP A 250 -7.00 30.46 -8.69
CA ASP A 250 -6.15 31.46 -8.03
C ASP A 250 -4.67 31.41 -8.48
N GLY A 251 -4.34 30.54 -9.43
CA GLY A 251 -2.98 30.33 -9.94
C GLY A 251 -2.14 29.35 -9.12
N ASN A 252 -2.71 28.66 -8.13
CA ASN A 252 -1.96 27.71 -7.31
C ASN A 252 -1.49 26.48 -8.14
N PRO A 253 -0.17 26.20 -8.21
CA PRO A 253 0.37 25.12 -9.02
C PRO A 253 0.10 23.70 -8.48
N LEU A 254 -0.44 23.60 -7.27
CA LEU A 254 -0.75 22.35 -6.59
C LEU A 254 -2.15 21.81 -6.94
N CYS A 255 -3.00 22.57 -7.63
CA CYS A 255 -4.37 22.15 -7.96
C CYS A 255 -5.16 21.64 -6.74
N LYS A 256 -5.10 22.37 -5.61
CA LYS A 256 -5.70 21.99 -4.32
C LYS A 256 -7.22 21.86 -4.36
N THR A 257 -7.90 22.42 -5.37
CA THR A 257 -9.35 22.17 -5.53
C THR A 257 -9.64 20.74 -5.99
N MET A 258 -8.65 20.05 -6.55
CA MET A 258 -8.77 18.67 -7.05
C MET A 258 -7.91 17.68 -6.26
N LEU A 259 -6.75 18.12 -5.77
CA LEU A 259 -5.78 17.28 -5.08
C LEU A 259 -5.64 17.65 -3.60
N ARG A 260 -5.68 16.63 -2.75
CA ARG A 260 -5.35 16.77 -1.32
C ARG A 260 -3.91 16.39 -1.08
N TYR A 261 -3.23 17.13 -0.21
CA TYR A 261 -1.82 16.90 0.11
C TYR A 261 -1.61 16.29 1.50
N GLY A 262 -2.67 15.77 2.13
CA GLY A 262 -2.59 15.12 3.44
C GLY A 262 -2.09 16.04 4.55
N GLY A 263 -1.22 15.52 5.39
CA GLY A 263 -0.68 16.20 6.56
C GLY A 263 -0.78 15.35 7.83
N VAL A 264 -0.24 15.87 8.93
CA VAL A 264 -0.33 15.23 10.25
C VAL A 264 -1.78 15.28 10.73
N VAL A 265 -2.32 14.14 11.13
CA VAL A 265 -3.68 14.07 11.66
C VAL A 265 -3.70 14.66 13.08
N PRO A 266 -4.55 15.65 13.37
CA PRO A 266 -4.67 16.18 14.72
C PRO A 266 -5.10 15.08 15.70
N LYS A 267 -4.47 15.04 16.88
CA LYS A 267 -4.80 14.06 17.93
C LYS A 267 -6.27 14.10 18.38
N SER A 268 -6.97 15.20 18.15
CA SER A 268 -8.41 15.33 18.41
C SER A 268 -9.29 14.38 17.57
N TYR A 269 -8.78 13.87 16.44
CA TYR A 269 -9.48 12.85 15.64
C TYR A 269 -9.23 11.42 16.13
N TYR A 270 -8.31 11.21 17.07
CA TYR A 270 -7.92 9.86 17.47
C TYR A 270 -9.05 9.24 18.28
N VAL A 271 -9.53 8.07 17.82
CA VAL A 271 -10.59 7.29 18.49
C VAL A 271 -10.00 6.09 19.25
N ARG A 272 -8.68 5.89 19.16
CA ARG A 272 -7.92 4.85 19.86
C ARG A 272 -6.47 5.30 20.07
N ASP A 273 -5.85 4.86 21.16
CA ASP A 273 -4.46 5.19 21.48
C ASP A 273 -3.45 4.23 20.85
N SER A 274 -3.89 3.00 20.54
CA SER A 274 -3.06 1.97 19.93
C SER A 274 -3.88 1.06 19.01
N ILE A 275 -3.18 0.29 18.18
CA ILE A 275 -3.76 -0.76 17.35
C ILE A 275 -3.31 -2.09 17.94
N LYS A 276 -4.26 -3.02 18.11
CA LYS A 276 -3.92 -4.39 18.50
C LYS A 276 -3.08 -5.01 17.39
N VAL A 277 -1.83 -5.37 17.72
CA VAL A 277 -0.95 -6.08 16.80
C VAL A 277 -0.68 -7.48 17.34
N GLN A 278 -0.66 -8.46 16.43
CA GLN A 278 -0.22 -9.81 16.74
C GLN A 278 1.30 -9.87 16.62
N TYR A 279 1.92 -10.47 17.64
CA TYR A 279 3.35 -10.68 17.72
C TYR A 279 3.69 -12.13 17.39
N ASP A 280 4.82 -12.34 16.71
CA ASP A 280 5.25 -13.68 16.29
C ASP A 280 5.90 -14.46 17.44
N GLN A 281 6.49 -13.75 18.41
CA GLN A 281 7.19 -14.35 19.54
C GLN A 281 6.74 -13.76 20.87
N CYS A 282 6.83 -14.58 21.93
CA CYS A 282 6.58 -14.17 23.30
C CYS A 282 7.57 -14.89 24.22
N VAL A 283 8.31 -14.11 25.03
CA VAL A 283 9.36 -14.62 25.92
C VAL A 283 9.20 -14.05 27.32
N THR A 284 9.63 -14.81 28.34
CA THR A 284 9.73 -14.31 29.71
C THR A 284 11.19 -14.11 30.07
N ILE A 285 11.56 -12.86 30.38
CA ILE A 285 12.92 -12.47 30.74
C ILE A 285 13.00 -12.39 32.26
N SER A 286 13.76 -13.30 32.87
CA SER A 286 14.01 -13.31 34.31
C SER A 286 14.60 -11.99 34.80
N ARG A 287 14.35 -11.65 36.07
CA ARG A 287 14.99 -10.51 36.74
C ARG A 287 16.52 -10.58 36.61
N GLY A 288 17.18 -9.43 36.46
CA GLY A 288 18.63 -9.38 36.33
C GLY A 288 19.19 -9.97 35.02
N SER A 289 18.33 -10.31 34.04
CA SER A 289 18.73 -10.99 32.80
C SER A 289 18.37 -10.18 31.55
N SER A 290 18.80 -10.65 30.38
CA SER A 290 18.46 -10.08 29.08
C SER A 290 18.22 -11.17 28.05
N TYR A 291 17.48 -10.85 27.00
CA TYR A 291 17.23 -11.71 25.84
C TYR A 291 17.78 -11.04 24.58
N GLN A 292 18.49 -11.80 23.75
CA GLN A 292 19.16 -11.29 22.54
C GLN A 292 18.77 -12.15 21.33
N LEU A 293 18.61 -11.49 20.19
CA LEU A 293 18.38 -12.10 18.89
C LEU A 293 19.45 -11.60 17.92
N ASP A 294 20.11 -12.53 17.25
CA ASP A 294 21.14 -12.25 16.27
C ASP A 294 20.54 -12.32 14.86
N TYR A 295 20.68 -11.25 14.10
CA TYR A 295 20.26 -11.15 12.70
C TYR A 295 21.49 -10.96 11.81
N GLU A 296 21.85 -12.00 11.07
CA GLU A 296 22.94 -11.95 10.09
C GLU A 296 22.45 -11.23 8.82
N VAL A 297 22.95 -10.01 8.62
CA VAL A 297 22.68 -9.19 7.44
C VAL A 297 23.83 -9.36 6.47
N LEU A 298 23.55 -10.03 5.34
CA LEU A 298 24.54 -10.32 4.30
C LEU A 298 24.70 -9.19 3.28
N PHE A 299 23.69 -8.34 3.15
CA PHE A 299 23.65 -7.27 2.15
C PHE A 299 23.44 -5.91 2.81
N PRO A 300 24.16 -4.87 2.38
CA PRO A 300 23.93 -3.52 2.88
C PRO A 300 22.54 -3.01 2.46
N ASN A 301 22.04 -2.01 3.17
CA ASN A 301 20.75 -1.35 2.97
C ASN A 301 19.52 -2.24 3.20
N CYS A 302 19.65 -3.34 3.96
CA CYS A 302 18.48 -4.05 4.47
C CYS A 302 17.80 -3.23 5.58
N LEU A 303 16.50 -3.41 5.78
CA LEU A 303 15.78 -2.75 6.87
C LEU A 303 15.46 -3.75 7.97
N LEU A 304 16.08 -3.58 9.14
CA LEU A 304 15.67 -4.27 10.35
C LEU A 304 14.52 -3.47 10.98
N ARG A 305 13.36 -4.08 11.18
CA ARG A 305 12.23 -3.44 11.88
C ARG A 305 11.76 -4.29 13.04
N TRP A 306 11.24 -3.64 14.07
CA TRP A 306 10.75 -4.31 15.27
C TRP A 306 9.45 -3.69 15.76
N GLN A 307 8.68 -4.51 16.47
CA GLN A 307 7.57 -4.06 17.28
C GLN A 307 7.50 -4.93 18.53
N PHE A 308 7.27 -4.33 19.69
CA PHE A 308 7.17 -5.09 20.95
C PHE A 308 6.24 -4.44 21.97
N ALA A 309 5.75 -5.26 22.89
CA ALA A 309 5.03 -4.84 24.08
C ALA A 309 5.43 -5.73 25.26
N SER A 310 5.47 -5.16 26.46
CA SER A 310 5.71 -5.89 27.70
C SER A 310 4.46 -5.95 28.57
N GLU A 311 4.33 -6.97 29.41
CA GLU A 311 3.21 -7.08 30.34
C GLU A 311 3.50 -6.31 31.64
N GLY A 312 2.62 -5.34 31.95
CA GLY A 312 2.51 -4.71 33.27
C GLY A 312 3.69 -3.86 33.76
N SER A 313 4.77 -3.74 33.01
CA SER A 313 5.93 -2.92 33.38
C SER A 313 6.75 -2.55 32.15
N ASP A 314 7.69 -1.63 32.29
CA ASP A 314 8.61 -1.22 31.21
C ASP A 314 9.53 -2.35 30.74
N ILE A 315 10.32 -2.16 29.68
CA ILE A 315 11.40 -3.09 29.30
C ILE A 315 12.55 -2.29 28.69
N GLY A 316 13.79 -2.71 28.94
CA GLY A 316 14.94 -2.14 28.25
C GLY A 316 14.99 -2.65 26.80
N PHE A 317 15.27 -1.80 25.83
CA PHE A 317 15.47 -2.22 24.44
C PHE A 317 16.66 -1.49 23.82
N GLY A 318 17.49 -2.21 23.07
CA GLY A 318 18.61 -1.64 22.32
C GLY A 318 18.98 -2.46 21.09
N LEU A 319 19.72 -1.85 20.18
CA LEU A 319 20.22 -2.44 18.94
C LEU A 319 21.74 -2.29 18.86
N TYR A 320 22.43 -3.38 18.53
CA TYR A 320 23.88 -3.44 18.50
C TYR A 320 24.38 -4.11 17.23
N LEU A 321 25.65 -3.89 16.88
CA LEU A 321 26.37 -4.59 15.81
C LEU A 321 27.57 -5.33 16.39
N LYS A 322 27.68 -6.64 16.11
CA LYS A 322 28.88 -7.39 16.50
C LYS A 322 30.06 -6.92 15.65
N THR A 323 31.13 -6.48 16.31
CA THR A 323 32.39 -6.11 15.67
C THR A 323 33.09 -7.38 15.13
N LYS A 324 33.75 -7.28 13.97
CA LYS A 324 34.44 -8.42 13.32
C LYS A 324 35.40 -9.10 14.32
N GLY A 325 35.23 -10.39 14.55
CA GLY A 325 36.06 -11.22 15.45
C GLY A 325 35.47 -11.47 16.84
N ASN A 326 34.33 -10.87 17.19
CA ASN A 326 33.65 -11.12 18.47
C ASN A 326 32.49 -12.12 18.29
N GLU A 327 32.71 -13.38 18.66
CA GLU A 327 31.63 -14.35 18.93
C GLU A 327 30.94 -14.09 20.29
N THR A 328 31.39 -13.08 21.04
CA THR A 328 31.00 -12.90 22.44
C THR A 328 29.56 -12.36 22.58
N LYS A 329 28.82 -12.90 23.56
CA LYS A 329 27.48 -12.41 23.96
C LYS A 329 27.53 -11.12 24.79
N LYS A 330 28.71 -10.54 25.02
CA LYS A 330 28.91 -9.39 25.91
C LYS A 330 28.66 -8.09 25.16
N VAL A 331 27.62 -7.38 25.57
CA VAL A 331 27.17 -6.14 24.90
C VAL A 331 28.21 -5.04 24.92
N GLY A 332 29.00 -4.92 26.00
CA GLY A 332 30.05 -3.90 26.09
C GLY A 332 31.21 -4.05 25.09
N ALA A 333 31.23 -5.13 24.30
CA ALA A 333 32.19 -5.34 23.22
C ALA A 333 31.58 -5.17 21.81
N MET A 334 30.27 -4.90 21.74
CA MET A 334 29.53 -4.65 20.51
C MET A 334 29.49 -3.15 20.22
N GLN A 335 29.38 -2.77 18.95
CA GLN A 335 29.11 -1.39 18.58
C GLN A 335 27.64 -1.07 18.88
N GLU A 336 27.39 0.01 19.61
CA GLU A 336 26.03 0.47 19.87
C GLU A 336 25.46 1.18 18.64
N ILE A 337 24.28 0.74 18.19
CA ILE A 337 23.52 1.41 17.13
C ILE A 337 22.40 2.24 17.77
N LEU A 338 21.61 1.58 18.63
CA LEU A 338 20.61 2.21 19.47
C LEU A 338 20.95 1.85 20.92
N PRO A 339 21.36 2.82 21.75
CA PRO A 339 21.64 2.54 23.16
C PRO A 339 20.41 1.98 23.86
N THR A 340 20.63 1.16 24.89
CA THR A 340 19.51 0.57 25.63
C THR A 340 18.77 1.66 26.42
N GLU A 341 17.50 1.87 26.10
CA GLU A 341 16.59 2.76 26.84
C GLU A 341 15.43 1.97 27.46
N ARG A 342 14.77 2.55 28.47
CA ARG A 342 13.61 1.94 29.14
C ARG A 342 12.33 2.43 28.48
N TYR A 343 11.55 1.50 27.94
CA TYR A 343 10.30 1.78 27.26
C TYR A 343 9.11 1.30 28.07
N ASN A 344 8.09 2.16 28.25
CA ASN A 344 6.82 1.81 28.90
C ASN A 344 5.90 1.03 27.94
N SER A 345 6.41 -0.02 27.31
CA SER A 345 5.72 -0.74 26.23
C SER A 345 4.52 -1.59 26.67
N HIS A 346 4.19 -1.56 27.97
CA HIS A 346 2.96 -2.08 28.56
C HIS A 346 1.77 -1.14 28.43
N LEU A 347 2.02 0.17 28.22
CA LEU A 347 0.98 1.17 28.02
C LEU A 347 0.63 1.28 26.54
N VAL A 348 1.66 1.42 25.70
CA VAL A 348 1.55 1.51 24.25
C VAL A 348 2.67 0.67 23.65
N PRO A 349 2.37 -0.24 22.70
CA PRO A 349 3.41 -0.95 21.97
C PRO A 349 4.44 -0.02 21.34
N GLU A 350 5.71 -0.42 21.42
CA GLU A 350 6.80 0.28 20.76
C GLU A 350 7.06 -0.32 19.39
N ASP A 351 7.36 0.54 18.41
CA ASP A 351 7.72 0.16 17.05
C ASP A 351 8.90 0.99 16.55
N GLY A 352 9.75 0.40 15.72
CA GLY A 352 10.94 1.07 15.20
C GLY A 352 11.60 0.32 14.05
N SER A 353 12.58 0.96 13.45
CA SER A 353 13.35 0.36 12.36
C SER A 353 14.73 1.01 12.21
N TYR A 354 15.68 0.26 11.66
CA TYR A 354 17.03 0.71 11.36
C TYR A 354 17.48 0.19 9.99
N THR A 355 18.05 1.08 9.16
CA THR A 355 18.66 0.69 7.89
C THR A 355 20.05 0.14 8.17
N CYS A 356 20.25 -1.14 7.93
CA CYS A 356 21.53 -1.84 8.07
C CYS A 356 22.48 -1.41 6.94
N GLU A 357 23.26 -0.35 7.13
CA GLU A 357 24.14 0.22 6.11
C GLU A 357 25.29 -0.72 5.72
N GLU A 358 25.73 -1.58 6.63
CA GLU A 358 26.82 -2.53 6.43
C GLU A 358 26.40 -3.97 6.74
N PRO A 359 26.96 -4.98 6.05
CA PRO A 359 26.81 -6.38 6.42
C PRO A 359 27.40 -6.68 7.80
N GLY A 360 26.74 -7.54 8.55
CA GLY A 360 27.17 -7.96 9.89
C GLY A 360 26.06 -8.59 10.70
N ILE A 361 26.34 -8.91 11.96
CA ILE A 361 25.36 -9.48 12.88
C ILE A 361 24.77 -8.36 13.74
N TYR A 362 23.53 -8.00 13.45
CA TYR A 362 22.75 -7.04 14.22
C TYR A 362 22.08 -7.75 15.38
N VAL A 363 22.26 -7.24 16.60
CA VAL A 363 21.76 -7.85 17.83
C VAL A 363 20.64 -6.98 18.39
N VAL A 364 19.42 -7.52 18.37
CA VAL A 364 18.27 -6.93 19.06
C VAL A 364 18.28 -7.44 20.50
N ARG A 365 18.29 -6.53 21.48
CA ARG A 365 18.35 -6.88 22.89
C ARG A 365 17.17 -6.33 23.68
N PHE A 366 16.50 -7.21 24.39
CA PHE A 366 15.56 -6.86 25.47
C PHE A 366 16.25 -7.02 26.82
N ASP A 367 16.27 -5.96 27.62
CA ASP A 367 17.02 -5.90 28.87
C ASP A 367 16.10 -5.78 30.09
N ASN A 368 16.25 -6.73 31.02
CA ASN A 368 15.62 -6.72 32.35
C ASN A 368 16.68 -6.74 33.47
N THR A 369 17.90 -6.27 33.17
CA THR A 369 19.02 -6.36 34.13
C THR A 369 18.86 -5.40 35.31
N TYR A 370 18.06 -4.33 35.12
CA TYR A 370 17.73 -3.35 36.16
C TYR A 370 16.59 -3.80 37.09
N SER A 371 15.83 -4.85 36.76
CA SER A 371 14.75 -5.34 37.64
C SER A 371 15.32 -6.22 38.74
N VAL A 372 14.98 -5.87 39.98
CA VAL A 372 15.42 -6.60 41.19
C VAL A 372 14.38 -7.64 41.63
N ILE A 373 13.11 -7.45 41.26
CA ILE A 373 11.99 -8.19 41.86
C ILE A 373 11.24 -9.04 40.83
N HIS A 374 11.03 -8.54 39.61
CA HIS A 374 10.08 -9.15 38.67
C HIS A 374 10.74 -9.61 37.37
N SER A 375 10.34 -10.79 36.88
CA SER A 375 10.49 -11.16 35.48
C SER A 375 9.55 -10.33 34.62
N LYS A 376 9.88 -10.18 33.34
CA LYS A 376 9.10 -9.41 32.38
C LYS A 376 8.74 -10.29 31.19
N LYS A 377 7.44 -10.37 30.88
CA LYS A 377 6.97 -11.05 29.67
C LYS A 377 6.89 -10.04 28.54
N VAL A 378 7.52 -10.37 27.41
CA VAL A 378 7.69 -9.49 26.26
C VAL A 378 7.21 -10.22 25.02
N SER A 379 6.27 -9.61 24.30
CA SER A 379 5.76 -10.08 23.02
C SER A 379 6.32 -9.18 21.92
N PHE A 380 6.88 -9.76 20.86
CA PHE A 380 7.55 -8.97 19.82
C PHE A 380 7.53 -9.65 18.43
N THR A 381 7.75 -8.83 17.41
CA THR A 381 8.04 -9.22 16.03
C THR A 381 9.27 -8.44 15.58
N VAL A 382 10.21 -9.11 14.93
CA VAL A 382 11.38 -8.47 14.32
C VAL A 382 11.58 -9.08 12.92
N ASP A 383 11.61 -8.21 11.91
CA ASP A 383 11.79 -8.60 10.51
C ASP A 383 13.03 -7.95 9.93
N VAL A 384 13.73 -8.69 9.05
CA VAL A 384 14.74 -8.12 8.13
C VAL A 384 14.12 -8.05 6.74
N LEU A 385 13.94 -6.84 6.23
CA LEU A 385 13.40 -6.61 4.90
C LEU A 385 14.53 -6.33 3.92
N LEU A 386 14.59 -7.13 2.86
CA LEU A 386 15.60 -7.00 1.83
C LEU A 386 15.19 -6.00 0.73
N PRO A 387 16.14 -5.30 0.09
CA PRO A 387 15.91 -4.59 -1.16
C PRO A 387 15.51 -5.55 -2.29
N GLU A 388 14.84 -5.04 -3.32
CA GLU A 388 14.44 -5.86 -4.48
C GLU A 388 15.66 -6.48 -5.18
N GLY A 389 15.51 -7.73 -5.65
CA GLY A 389 16.59 -8.53 -6.25
C GLY A 389 17.36 -9.44 -5.28
N HIS A 390 17.14 -9.30 -3.96
CA HIS A 390 17.77 -10.15 -2.94
C HIS A 390 16.68 -11.02 -2.29
N SER A 391 16.75 -12.35 -2.46
CA SER A 391 15.82 -13.28 -1.81
C SER A 391 16.31 -13.64 -0.41
N SER A 392 15.40 -13.68 0.56
CA SER A 392 15.66 -14.32 1.83
C SER A 392 15.72 -15.82 1.57
N GLY A 393 16.91 -16.38 1.42
CA GLY A 393 17.09 -17.79 1.70
C GLY A 393 16.57 -18.02 3.11
N LYS A 394 15.54 -18.85 3.27
CA LYS A 394 15.10 -19.26 4.60
C LYS A 394 16.33 -19.83 5.32
N GLN A 395 16.82 -19.13 6.35
CA GLN A 395 17.73 -19.75 7.31
C GLN A 395 16.91 -20.73 8.18
N PRO A 396 17.49 -21.88 8.55
CA PRO A 396 16.81 -23.02 9.16
C PRO A 396 16.20 -22.76 10.54
#